data_AF-A0A8T8TV33-F1
#
_entry.id   AF-A0A8T8TV33-F1
#
_cell.length_a   1.000
_cell.length_b   1.000
_cell.length_c   1.000
_cell.angle_alpha   90.00
_cell.angle_beta   90.00
_cell.angle_gamma   90.00
#
_symmetry.space_group_name_H-M   'P 1'
#
loop_
_entity.id
_entity.type
_entity.pdbx_description
1 polymer ?
#
loop_
_entity_poly.entity_id
_entity_poly.type
_entity_poly.pdbx_seq_one_letter_code
_entity_poly.pdbx_strand_id
1 'polypeptide(L)'
;MARIATIPRTSRLSILPDDDGDVDQKGTNLFDQAYYEEQIKTNPIGLFNDIIDTLIEVNEIKQSHEEQKNQIKELFEELEELRLELLQALRSNPRDTTPLISTPRLSAKLLNIAVLSSGEDPTFENWEKNLMAKLLVNSDHFNIEEAKIAYLFGRTTSTA
;
A
#
# COMPACT_ATOMS: atom_id res chain seq x y z
N MET A 1 21.04 16.49 18.83
CA MET A 1 21.64 15.61 17.81
C MET A 1 20.75 14.38 17.68
N ALA A 2 19.81 14.37 16.73
CA ALA A 2 18.88 13.26 16.53
C ALA A 2 19.48 12.23 15.56
N ARG A 3 19.52 10.97 15.97
CA ARG A 3 19.97 9.84 15.13
C ARG A 3 18.78 9.33 14.33
N ILE A 4 18.88 9.39 13.00
CA ILE A 4 17.90 8.82 12.07
C ILE A 4 18.09 7.30 12.08
N ALA A 5 17.10 6.57 12.57
CA ALA A 5 17.08 5.11 12.44
C ALA A 5 16.69 4.74 11.01
N THR A 6 17.64 4.18 10.26
CA THR A 6 17.42 3.61 8.94
C THR A 6 16.59 2.32 9.07
N ILE A 7 15.36 2.35 8.60
CA ILE A 7 14.51 1.16 8.48
C ILE A 7 14.99 0.37 7.25
N PRO A 8 15.36 -0.91 7.38
CA PRO A 8 15.68 -1.73 6.21
C PRO A 8 14.41 -1.97 5.40
N ARG A 9 14.47 -1.63 4.10
CA ARG A 9 13.45 -1.99 3.10
C ARG A 9 13.36 -3.52 3.05
N THR A 10 12.34 -4.09 3.67
CA THR A 10 11.95 -5.47 3.36
C THR A 10 11.30 -5.46 1.98
N SER A 11 11.81 -6.33 1.12
CA SER A 11 11.34 -6.49 -0.25
C SER A 11 9.84 -6.76 -0.25
N ARG A 12 9.09 -5.82 -0.85
CA ARG A 12 7.66 -5.95 -1.12
C ARG A 12 7.47 -7.10 -2.10
N LEU A 13 7.07 -8.26 -1.60
CA LEU A 13 6.64 -9.38 -2.42
C LEU A 13 5.31 -8.99 -3.06
N SER A 14 5.39 -8.46 -4.28
CA SER A 14 4.24 -8.21 -5.14
C SER A 14 3.70 -9.56 -5.59
N ILE A 15 2.58 -10.00 -5.02
CA ILE A 15 1.77 -11.07 -5.59
C ILE A 15 0.51 -10.39 -6.16
N LEU A 16 0.66 -9.88 -7.39
CA LEU A 16 -0.43 -9.76 -8.34
C LEU A 16 -0.23 -10.91 -9.34
N PRO A 17 -1.24 -11.75 -9.60
CA PRO A 17 -1.11 -12.84 -10.53
C PRO A 17 -1.47 -12.33 -11.93
N ASP A 18 -0.47 -12.20 -12.79
CA ASP A 18 -0.62 -12.19 -14.25
C ASP A 18 0.62 -12.89 -14.81
N ASP A 19 0.56 -14.20 -15.02
CA ASP A 19 1.26 -14.81 -16.16
C ASP A 19 0.76 -16.24 -16.41
N ASP A 20 0.28 -16.43 -17.63
CA ASP A 20 -0.10 -17.71 -18.21
C ASP A 20 1.18 -18.49 -18.53
N GLY A 21 1.78 -19.05 -17.48
CA GLY A 21 2.97 -19.87 -17.55
C GLY A 21 2.68 -21.23 -16.94
N ASP A 22 2.82 -22.26 -17.75
CA ASP A 22 2.88 -23.67 -17.38
C ASP A 22 3.95 -23.88 -16.30
N VAL A 23 3.58 -23.68 -15.04
CA VAL A 23 4.40 -24.04 -13.90
C VAL A 23 3.70 -25.21 -13.27
N ASP A 24 4.26 -26.40 -13.52
CA ASP A 24 4.20 -27.55 -12.64
C ASP A 24 4.77 -27.17 -11.26
N GLN A 25 4.11 -26.24 -10.57
CA GLN A 25 4.12 -26.20 -9.13
C GLN A 25 3.27 -27.40 -8.73
N LYS A 26 3.91 -28.57 -8.74
CA LYS A 26 3.74 -29.50 -7.62
C LYS A 26 4.06 -28.70 -6.37
N GLY A 27 3.06 -27.94 -5.90
CA GLY A 27 3.00 -27.54 -4.52
C GLY A 27 3.13 -28.86 -3.79
N THR A 28 4.31 -29.10 -3.23
CA THR A 28 4.49 -30.09 -2.20
C THR A 28 3.55 -29.64 -1.12
N ASN A 29 2.32 -30.19 -1.15
CA ASN A 29 1.34 -29.93 -0.13
C ASN A 29 2.03 -30.34 1.16
N LEU A 30 2.47 -29.35 1.93
CA LEU A 30 3.07 -29.54 3.25
C LEU A 30 2.07 -30.15 4.23
N PHE A 31 0.88 -30.55 3.76
CA PHE A 31 -0.19 -31.24 4.47
C PHE A 31 -0.65 -32.50 3.73
N ASP A 32 0.15 -33.03 2.81
CA ASP A 32 -0.13 -34.32 2.17
C ASP A 32 0.16 -35.46 3.16
N GLN A 33 -0.90 -36.14 3.59
CA GLN A 33 -0.80 -37.25 4.53
C GLN A 33 0.14 -38.36 4.03
N ALA A 34 0.18 -38.63 2.72
CA ALA A 34 1.03 -39.66 2.14
C ALA A 34 2.52 -39.34 2.32
N TYR A 35 2.89 -38.06 2.22
CA TYR A 35 4.25 -37.59 2.46
C TYR A 35 4.69 -37.84 3.90
N TYR A 36 3.85 -37.49 4.88
CA TYR A 36 4.16 -37.71 6.29
C TYR A 36 4.24 -39.19 6.65
N GLU A 37 3.35 -40.02 6.12
CA GLU A 37 3.39 -41.47 6.32
C GLU A 37 4.67 -42.11 5.75
N GLU A 38 5.20 -41.58 4.66
CA GLU A 38 6.49 -42.00 4.10
C GLU A 38 7.65 -41.51 4.98
N GLN A 39 7.68 -40.24 5.36
CA GLN A 39 8.74 -39.66 6.19
C GLN A 39 8.83 -40.28 7.59
N ILE A 40 7.70 -40.70 8.18
CA ILE A 40 7.70 -41.46 9.44
C ILE A 40 8.49 -42.78 9.31
N LYS A 41 8.43 -43.42 8.14
CA LYS A 41 9.12 -44.69 7.86
C LYS A 41 10.58 -44.48 7.47
N THR A 42 10.88 -43.44 6.72
CA THR A 42 12.21 -43.23 6.11
C THR A 42 13.12 -42.32 6.93
N ASN A 43 12.58 -41.28 7.58
CA ASN A 43 13.34 -40.28 8.33
C ASN A 43 12.53 -39.62 9.47
N PRO A 44 12.17 -40.37 10.52
CA PRO A 44 11.31 -39.84 11.60
C PRO A 44 11.97 -38.72 12.41
N ILE A 45 13.31 -38.71 12.52
CA ILE A 45 14.04 -37.69 13.29
C ILE A 45 14.07 -36.37 12.54
N GLY A 46 14.31 -36.39 11.22
CA GLY A 46 14.27 -35.19 10.39
C GLY A 46 12.89 -34.54 10.43
N LEU A 47 11.84 -35.35 10.22
CA LEU A 47 10.45 -34.89 10.33
C LEU A 47 10.14 -34.26 11.70
N PHE A 48 10.64 -34.85 12.78
CA PHE A 48 10.46 -34.28 14.13
C PHE A 48 11.12 -32.90 14.27
N ASN A 49 12.34 -32.73 13.77
CA ASN A 49 13.02 -31.44 13.80
C ASN A 49 12.28 -30.40 12.97
N ASP A 50 11.83 -30.75 11.76
CA ASP A 50 11.07 -29.85 10.89
C ASP A 50 9.76 -29.38 11.57
N ILE A 51 9.08 -30.27 12.30
CA ILE A 51 7.90 -29.92 13.10
C ILE A 51 8.27 -28.94 14.21
N ILE A 52 9.37 -29.17 14.92
CA ILE A 52 9.83 -28.28 16.00
C ILE A 52 10.18 -26.89 15.44
N ASP A 53 10.93 -26.83 14.34
CA ASP A 53 11.31 -25.58 13.69
C ASP A 53 10.07 -24.81 13.23
N THR A 54 9.11 -25.50 12.60
CA THR A 54 7.83 -24.90 12.20
C THR A 54 7.04 -24.35 13.40
N LEU A 55 7.03 -25.07 14.54
CA LEU A 55 6.35 -24.60 15.75
C LEU A 55 7.01 -23.36 16.34
N ILE A 56 8.34 -23.26 16.26
CA ILE A 56 9.09 -22.07 16.67
C ILE A 56 8.71 -20.89 15.78
N GLU A 57 8.76 -21.06 14.46
CA GLU A 57 8.40 -20.01 13.49
C GLU A 57 6.95 -19.53 13.67
N VAL A 58 5.99 -20.44 13.84
CA VAL A 58 4.58 -20.08 14.08
C VAL A 58 4.43 -19.28 15.37
N ASN A 59 5.19 -19.62 16.42
CA ASN A 59 5.16 -18.88 17.67
C ASN A 59 5.75 -17.46 17.51
N GLU A 60 6.87 -17.33 16.79
CA GLU A 60 7.49 -16.02 16.50
C GLU A 60 6.57 -15.13 15.66
N ILE A 61 5.95 -15.68 14.61
CA ILE A 61 4.98 -14.96 13.77
C ILE A 61 3.80 -14.49 14.62
N LYS A 62 3.27 -15.36 15.50
CA LYS A 62 2.16 -15.02 16.38
C LYS A 62 2.51 -13.87 17.33
N GLN A 63 3.72 -13.89 17.91
CA GLN A 63 4.19 -12.80 18.78
C GLN A 63 4.34 -11.49 18.00
N SER A 64 4.98 -11.54 16.84
CA SER A 64 5.16 -10.37 15.97
C SER A 64 3.82 -9.77 15.52
N HIS A 65 2.84 -10.61 15.17
CA HIS A 65 1.51 -10.15 14.81
C HIS A 65 0.79 -9.44 15.97
N GLU A 66 0.91 -9.96 17.19
CA GLU A 66 0.31 -9.31 18.35
C GLU A 66 0.99 -7.98 18.67
N GLU A 67 2.31 -7.89 18.49
CA GLU A 67 3.05 -6.64 18.63
C GLU A 67 2.62 -5.59 17.59
N GLN A 68 2.53 -5.98 16.30
CA GLN A 68 2.05 -5.09 15.24
C GLN A 68 0.63 -4.59 15.50
N LYS A 69 -0.25 -5.48 15.98
CA LYS A 69 -1.62 -5.12 16.34
C LYS A 69 -1.67 -4.10 17.48
N ASN A 70 -0.79 -4.24 18.47
CA ASN A 70 -0.68 -3.28 19.57
C ASN A 70 -0.13 -1.93 19.09
N GLN A 71 0.89 -1.91 18.24
CA GLN A 71 1.43 -0.68 17.65
C GLN A 71 0.37 0.05 16.81
N ILE A 72 -0.41 -0.67 16.01
CA ILE A 72 -1.52 -0.10 15.24
C ILE A 72 -2.54 0.54 16.18
N LYS A 73 -2.90 -0.15 17.26
CA LYS A 73 -3.86 0.36 18.24
C LYS A 73 -3.36 1.67 18.89
N GLU A 74 -2.09 1.71 19.30
CA GLU A 74 -1.47 2.91 19.90
C GLU A 74 -1.47 4.09 18.93
N LEU A 75 -1.06 3.89 17.68
CA LEU A 75 -1.08 4.94 16.65
C LEU A 75 -2.50 5.45 16.37
N PHE A 76 -3.50 4.58 16.41
CA PHE A 76 -4.89 4.99 16.27
C PHE A 76 -5.38 5.83 17.45
N GLU A 77 -4.98 5.49 18.68
CA GLU A 77 -5.29 6.28 19.88
C GLU A 77 -4.61 7.66 19.84
N GLU A 78 -3.33 7.73 19.46
CA GLU A 78 -2.58 8.98 19.31
C GLU A 78 -3.19 9.88 18.21
N LEU A 79 -3.58 9.30 17.08
CA LEU A 79 -4.23 10.05 15.99
C LEU A 79 -5.56 10.66 16.44
N GLU A 80 -6.36 9.92 17.22
CA GLU A 80 -7.63 10.43 17.72
C GLU A 80 -7.42 11.50 18.80
N GLU A 81 -6.40 11.38 19.65
CA GLU A 81 -6.03 12.42 20.61
C GLU A 81 -5.62 13.73 19.90
N LEU A 82 -4.73 13.66 18.91
CA LEU A 82 -4.32 14.82 18.12
C LEU A 82 -5.48 15.46 17.37
N ARG A 83 -6.40 14.64 16.85
CA ARG A 83 -7.61 15.12 16.18
C ARG A 83 -8.50 15.90 17.14
N LEU A 84 -8.70 15.39 18.36
CA LEU A 84 -9.46 16.07 19.39
C LEU A 84 -8.80 17.37 19.85
N GLU A 85 -7.48 17.37 20.01
CA GLU A 85 -6.70 18.58 20.35
C GLU A 85 -6.87 19.66 19.28
N LEU A 86 -6.74 19.31 17.99
CA LEU A 86 -6.95 20.24 16.88
C LEU A 86 -8.37 20.85 16.91
N LEU A 87 -9.40 20.03 17.15
CA LEU A 87 -10.78 20.50 17.26
C LEU A 87 -10.99 21.44 18.45
N GLN A 88 -10.28 21.20 19.56
CA GLN A 88 -10.35 22.06 20.74
C GLN A 88 -9.62 23.39 20.52
N ALA A 89 -8.43 23.37 19.92
CA ALA A 89 -7.66 24.56 19.54
C ALA A 89 -8.43 25.47 18.56
N LEU A 90 -9.15 24.88 17.59
CA LEU A 90 -10.02 25.62 16.69
C LEU A 90 -11.22 26.28 17.41
N ARG A 91 -11.72 25.69 18.50
CA ARG A 91 -12.82 26.26 19.29
C ARG A 91 -12.38 27.32 20.30
N SER A 92 -11.17 27.20 20.85
CA SER A 92 -10.66 28.07 21.92
C SER A 92 -10.05 29.39 21.44
N ASN A 93 -9.95 29.61 20.11
CA ASN A 93 -9.40 30.85 19.54
C ASN A 93 -10.47 31.75 18.85
N PRO A 94 -11.32 32.50 19.59
CA PRO A 94 -12.34 33.36 19.00
C PRO A 94 -11.91 34.84 18.84
N ARG A 95 -10.62 35.18 18.76
CA ARG A 95 -10.19 36.58 18.55
C ARG A 95 -9.01 36.72 17.58
N ASP A 96 -9.25 37.53 16.56
CA ASP A 96 -8.27 38.20 15.70
C ASP A 96 -7.24 37.32 15.02
N THR A 97 -7.73 36.49 14.10
CA THR A 97 -7.10 36.39 12.80
C THR A 97 -8.22 36.17 11.82
N THR A 98 -8.54 37.19 11.01
CA THR A 98 -8.89 36.87 9.62
C THR A 98 -7.80 35.89 9.20
N PRO A 99 -8.11 34.62 8.90
CA PRO A 99 -7.11 33.86 8.22
C PRO A 99 -6.96 34.66 6.93
N LEU A 100 -5.78 35.24 6.70
CA LEU A 100 -5.23 35.06 5.38
C LEU A 100 -5.28 33.54 5.25
N ILE A 101 -6.37 33.05 4.67
CA ILE A 101 -6.41 31.77 4.02
C ILE A 101 -5.38 32.02 2.93
N SER A 102 -4.09 31.87 3.30
CA SER A 102 -3.09 31.45 2.37
C SER A 102 -3.60 30.08 2.02
N THR A 103 -4.54 30.04 1.07
CA THR A 103 -4.80 28.86 0.28
C THR A 103 -3.41 28.33 0.00
N PRO A 104 -3.10 27.05 0.34
CA PRO A 104 -1.81 26.50 0.00
C PRO A 104 -1.60 26.88 -1.47
N ARG A 105 -0.56 27.66 -1.73
CA ARG A 105 -0.41 28.34 -3.02
C ARG A 105 -0.17 27.23 -4.02
N LEU A 106 -1.25 26.76 -4.61
CA LEU A 106 -1.23 25.58 -5.44
C LEU A 106 -0.25 25.85 -6.58
N SER A 107 0.51 24.81 -6.92
CA SER A 107 1.38 24.77 -8.08
C SER A 107 0.60 25.23 -9.32
N ALA A 108 1.29 25.83 -10.29
CA ALA A 108 0.67 26.17 -11.55
C ALA A 108 0.07 24.89 -12.18
N LYS A 109 -1.22 24.93 -12.53
CA LYS A 109 -1.89 23.78 -13.16
C LYS A 109 -1.21 23.48 -14.49
N LEU A 110 -0.66 22.28 -14.65
CA LEU A 110 -0.25 21.80 -15.96
C LEU A 110 -1.49 21.73 -16.87
N LEU A 111 -1.31 21.93 -18.17
CA LEU A 111 -2.39 21.78 -19.14
C LEU A 111 -3.06 20.41 -19.01
N ASN A 112 -4.36 20.36 -19.32
CA ASN A 112 -5.08 19.09 -19.30
C ASN A 112 -4.53 18.17 -20.37
N ILE A 113 -4.28 16.90 -20.00
CA ILE A 113 -3.89 15.88 -20.95
C ILE A 113 -5.04 15.67 -21.95
N ALA A 114 -4.69 15.26 -23.17
CA ALA A 114 -5.65 14.86 -24.17
C ALA A 114 -6.51 13.69 -23.65
N VAL A 115 -7.74 13.61 -24.13
CA VAL A 115 -8.62 12.49 -23.84
C VAL A 115 -8.13 11.29 -24.63
N LEU A 116 -8.05 10.12 -23.97
CA LEU A 116 -7.77 8.87 -24.66
C LEU A 116 -9.01 8.46 -25.45
N SER A 117 -8.96 8.65 -26.76
CA SER A 117 -9.99 8.21 -27.72
C SER A 117 -9.47 7.02 -28.51
N SER A 118 -10.38 6.20 -29.04
CA SER A 118 -10.11 5.02 -29.87
C SER A 118 -9.48 5.34 -31.24
N GLY A 119 -9.29 6.63 -31.57
CA GLY A 119 -8.72 7.10 -32.83
C GLY A 119 -7.37 7.80 -32.67
N GLU A 120 -6.30 7.01 -32.81
CA GLU A 120 -4.96 7.35 -33.28
C GLU A 120 -4.03 8.28 -32.49
N ASP A 121 -4.49 9.25 -31.68
CA ASP A 121 -3.58 10.09 -30.87
C ASP A 121 -4.22 10.68 -29.60
N PRO A 122 -3.54 10.65 -28.42
CA PRO A 122 -2.22 10.08 -28.13
C PRO A 122 -2.22 8.55 -28.03
N THR A 123 -1.08 7.90 -28.33
CA THR A 123 -0.89 6.47 -28.02
C THR A 123 -1.10 6.22 -26.52
N PHE A 124 -1.60 5.02 -26.16
CA PHE A 124 -1.85 4.65 -24.77
C PHE A 124 -0.62 4.89 -23.88
N GLU A 125 0.57 4.47 -24.32
CA GLU A 125 1.82 4.63 -23.58
C GLU A 125 2.20 6.10 -23.38
N ASN A 126 2.03 6.94 -24.40
CA ASN A 126 2.32 8.37 -24.28
C ASN A 126 1.27 9.08 -23.40
N TRP A 127 0.01 8.67 -23.51
CA TRP A 127 -1.07 9.17 -22.68
C TRP A 127 -0.86 8.83 -21.21
N GLU A 128 -0.49 7.59 -20.90
CA GLU A 128 -0.19 7.13 -19.55
C GLU A 128 0.97 7.91 -18.94
N LYS A 129 2.07 8.10 -19.68
CA LYS A 129 3.20 8.92 -19.23
C LYS A 129 2.78 10.35 -18.90
N ASN A 130 1.94 10.96 -19.75
CA ASN A 130 1.42 12.31 -19.53
C ASN A 130 0.47 12.39 -18.33
N LEU A 131 -0.37 11.37 -18.12
CA LEU A 131 -1.25 11.27 -16.96
C LEU A 131 -0.44 11.17 -15.66
N MET A 132 0.52 10.26 -15.60
CA MET A 132 1.38 10.06 -14.43
C MET A 132 2.18 11.33 -14.11
N ALA A 133 2.75 11.98 -15.13
CA ALA A 133 3.45 13.25 -14.97
C ALA A 133 2.53 14.34 -14.40
N LYS A 134 1.28 14.42 -14.86
CA LYS A 134 0.31 15.39 -14.34
C LYS A 134 -0.09 15.13 -12.88
N LEU A 135 -0.35 13.88 -12.53
CA LEU A 135 -0.70 13.52 -11.15
C LEU A 135 0.47 13.73 -10.19
N LEU A 136 1.72 13.59 -10.66
CA LEU A 136 2.92 13.84 -9.87
C LEU A 136 3.19 15.34 -9.69
N VAL A 137 3.23 16.11 -10.79
CA VAL A 137 3.57 17.55 -10.79
C VAL A 137 2.49 18.39 -10.11
N ASN A 138 1.21 18.04 -10.29
CA ASN A 138 0.09 18.69 -9.63
C ASN A 138 -0.46 17.84 -8.47
N SER A 139 0.40 17.09 -7.77
CA SER A 139 0.01 16.25 -6.62
C SER A 139 -0.70 17.04 -5.52
N ASP A 140 -0.39 18.32 -5.35
CA ASP A 140 -1.07 19.25 -4.44
C ASP A 140 -2.52 19.57 -4.87
N HIS A 141 -2.89 19.36 -6.14
CA HIS A 141 -4.27 19.43 -6.63
C HIS A 141 -5.01 18.09 -6.53
N PHE A 142 -4.29 16.98 -6.30
CA PHE A 142 -4.82 15.62 -6.19
C PHE A 142 -4.43 15.00 -4.85
N ASN A 143 -4.79 15.70 -3.78
CA ASN A 143 -4.42 15.37 -2.39
C ASN A 143 -5.15 14.15 -1.80
N ILE A 144 -6.17 13.65 -2.50
CA ILE A 144 -6.91 12.44 -2.14
C ILE A 144 -6.98 11.51 -3.36
N GLU A 145 -7.05 10.20 -3.11
CA GLU A 145 -7.02 9.19 -4.17
C GLU A 145 -8.25 9.29 -5.09
N GLU A 146 -9.40 9.64 -4.53
CA GLU A 146 -10.65 9.86 -5.25
C GLU A 146 -10.53 10.97 -6.29
N ALA A 147 -9.72 12.01 -6.03
CA ALA A 147 -9.49 13.10 -6.96
C ALA A 147 -8.64 12.66 -8.16
N LYS A 148 -7.67 11.75 -7.95
CA LYS A 148 -6.89 11.15 -9.03
C LYS A 148 -7.76 10.25 -9.90
N ILE A 149 -8.59 9.43 -9.26
CA ILE A 149 -9.53 8.52 -9.93
C ILE A 149 -10.56 9.31 -10.76
N ALA A 150 -11.16 10.36 -10.19
CA ALA A 150 -12.09 11.23 -10.91
C ALA A 150 -11.43 11.92 -12.11
N TYR A 151 -10.16 12.34 -11.98
CA TYR A 151 -9.40 12.92 -13.07
C TYR A 151 -9.11 11.90 -14.18
N LEU A 152 -8.68 10.69 -13.83
CA LEU A 152 -8.44 9.57 -14.74
C LEU A 152 -9.70 9.25 -15.55
N PHE A 153 -10.83 9.02 -14.89
CA PHE A 153 -12.10 8.71 -15.56
C PHE A 153 -12.57 9.85 -16.49
N GLY A 154 -12.34 11.10 -16.11
CA GLY A 154 -12.64 12.25 -16.96
C GLY A 154 -11.74 12.37 -18.20
N ARG A 155 -10.69 11.55 -18.33
CA ARG A 155 -9.74 11.52 -19.45
C ARG A 155 -9.79 10.24 -20.27
N THR A 156 -10.62 9.28 -19.88
CA THR A 156 -10.93 8.08 -20.64
C THR A 156 -12.35 8.21 -21.20
N THR A 157 -12.51 8.34 -22.52
CA THR A 157 -13.85 8.24 -23.11
C THR A 157 -14.24 6.79 -23.30
N SER A 158 -15.40 6.38 -22.77
CA SER A 158 -16.16 5.27 -23.34
C SER A 158 -16.86 5.81 -24.58
N THR A 159 -16.26 5.62 -25.75
CA THR A 159 -17.04 5.54 -26.99
C THR A 159 -17.54 4.10 -27.08
N ALA A 160 -18.80 3.90 -26.70
CA ALA A 160 -19.58 2.73 -27.12
C ALA A 160 -19.77 2.74 -28.63
#